data_AF-A0A2M7FYR9-F1
#
_entry.id   AF-A0A2M7FYR9-F1
#
_cell.length_a   1.000
_cell.length_b   1.000
_cell.length_c   1.000
_cell.angle_alpha   90.00
_cell.angle_beta   90.00
_cell.angle_gamma   90.00
#
_symmetry.space_group_name_H-M   'P 1'
#
loop_
_entity.id
_entity.type
_entity.pdbx_description
1 polymer ?
#
loop_
_entity_poly.entity_id
_entity_poly.type
_entity_poly.pdbx_seq_one_letter_code
_entity_poly.pdbx_strand_id
1 'polypeptide(L)' 'MKHHIFIFEVNTPEFKTPEGIHVGSSEAELLKAYGKQLKKIQRGSIYLKYTLGGRKGTDFYVRNKKITQILIRDY' A
#
# COMPACT_ATOMS: atom_id res chain seq x y z
N MET A 1 -12.67 8.19 23.75
CA MET A 1 -11.55 8.03 22.80
C MET A 1 -11.81 8.94 21.60
N LYS A 2 -10.88 9.84 21.26
CA LYS A 2 -10.98 10.65 20.03
C LYS A 2 -10.56 9.77 18.85
N HIS A 3 -11.46 9.52 17.91
CA HIS A 3 -11.13 8.88 16.64
C HIS A 3 -10.56 9.96 15.72
N HIS A 4 -9.26 9.91 15.46
CA HIS A 4 -8.63 10.76 14.46
C HIS A 4 -8.68 10.01 13.14
N ILE A 5 -9.59 10.43 12.25
CA ILE A 5 -9.66 9.88 10.91
C ILE A 5 -8.62 10.61 10.05
N PHE A 6 -7.64 9.89 9.53
CA PHE A 6 -6.69 10.44 8.58
C PHE A 6 -6.44 9.48 7.42
N ILE A 7 -6.19 10.10 6.27
CA ILE A 7 -5.73 9.43 5.06
C ILE A 7 -4.55 10.24 4.52
N PHE A 8 -3.40 9.60 4.38
CA PHE A 8 -2.26 10.15 3.67
C PHE A 8 -2.10 9.41 2.35
N GLU A 9 -2.19 10.16 1.26
CA GLU A 9 -1.90 9.68 -0.07
C GLU A 9 -0.46 10.04 -0.43
N VAL A 10 0.32 9.02 -0.80
CA VAL A 10 1.75 9.14 -1.08
C VAL A 10 2.01 8.65 -2.50
N ASN A 11 2.41 9.59 -3.36
CA ASN A 11 2.72 9.34 -4.77
C ASN A 11 4.20 9.65 -5.09
N THR A 12 5.05 9.66 -4.05
CA THR A 12 6.49 10.00 -4.10
C THR A 12 7.37 8.82 -3.71
N PRO A 13 8.56 8.64 -4.31
CA PRO A 13 9.56 7.67 -3.85
C PRO A 13 10.28 8.04 -2.52
N GLU A 14 10.22 9.30 -2.05
CA GLU A 14 10.95 9.71 -0.84
C GLU A 14 10.29 9.27 0.48
N PHE A 15 9.01 8.89 0.47
CA PHE A 15 8.43 8.13 1.57
C PHE A 15 8.74 6.64 1.42
N LYS A 16 9.19 6.01 2.51
CA LYS A 16 9.47 4.58 2.58
C LYS A 16 8.75 3.98 3.80
N THR A 17 8.18 2.80 3.64
CA THR A 17 7.73 1.99 4.78
C THR A 17 8.94 1.52 5.61
N PRO A 18 8.74 1.01 6.84
CA PRO A 18 9.84 0.48 7.65
C PRO A 18 10.65 -0.62 6.96
N GLU A 19 10.02 -1.41 6.09
CA GLU A 19 10.63 -2.47 5.30
C GLU A 19 11.22 -1.96 3.96
N GLY A 20 11.23 -0.65 3.75
CA GLY A 20 11.86 0.01 2.61
C GLY A 20 11.00 0.05 1.33
N ILE A 21 9.71 -0.29 1.40
CA ILE A 21 8.82 -0.22 0.24
C ILE A 21 8.41 1.23 -0.03
N HIS A 22 8.46 1.64 -1.30
CA HIS A 22 8.11 2.99 -1.73
C HIS A 22 7.42 3.00 -3.10
N VAL A 23 6.95 4.17 -3.53
CA VAL A 23 6.47 4.35 -4.90
C VAL A 23 7.60 4.05 -5.87
N GLY A 24 7.34 3.19 -6.86
CA GLY A 24 8.34 2.68 -7.81
C GLY A 24 8.88 1.29 -7.47
N SER A 25 8.75 0.80 -6.22
CA SER A 25 9.09 -0.58 -5.88
C SER A 25 8.23 -1.56 -6.68
N SER A 26 8.75 -2.76 -6.91
CA SER A 26 8.07 -3.82 -7.62
C SER A 26 7.04 -4.54 -6.74
N GLU A 27 6.04 -5.15 -7.38
CA GLU A 27 5.09 -6.06 -6.73
C GLU A 27 5.80 -7.24 -6.07
N ALA A 28 6.91 -7.73 -6.65
CA ALA A 28 7.69 -8.82 -6.08
C ALA A 28 8.37 -8.42 -4.76
N GLU A 29 8.94 -7.21 -4.68
CA GLU A 29 9.51 -6.67 -3.42
C GLU A 29 8.44 -6.51 -2.35
N LEU A 30 7.26 -6.00 -2.73
CA LEU A 30 6.11 -5.87 -1.83
C LEU A 30 5.68 -7.23 -1.25
N LEU A 31 5.54 -8.25 -2.11
CA LEU A 31 5.16 -9.60 -1.69
C LEU A 31 6.26 -10.27 -0.85
N LYS A 32 7.54 -9.99 -1.13
CA LYS A 32 8.67 -10.47 -0.33
C LYS A 32 8.65 -9.86 1.08
N ALA A 33 8.35 -8.56 1.21
CA ALA A 33 8.31 -7.86 2.48
C ALA A 33 7.09 -8.27 3.34
N TYR A 34 5.89 -8.33 2.74
CA TYR A 34 4.63 -8.44 3.50
C TYR A 34 3.70 -9.57 3.08
N GLY A 35 4.05 -10.43 2.13
CA GLY A 35 3.10 -11.28 1.39
C GLY A 35 2.09 -12.06 2.24
N LYS A 36 2.48 -12.59 3.40
CA LYS A 36 1.58 -13.32 4.31
C LYS A 36 0.51 -12.44 4.99
N GLN A 37 0.74 -11.14 5.06
CA GLN A 37 -0.09 -10.16 5.75
C GLN A 37 -0.96 -9.33 4.78
N LEU A 38 -0.67 -9.41 3.47
CA LEU A 38 -1.36 -8.63 2.46
C LEU A 38 -2.67 -9.30 2.04
N LYS A 39 -3.74 -8.50 2.01
CA LYS A 39 -4.98 -8.86 1.33
C LYS A 39 -4.97 -8.26 -0.08
N LYS A 40 -4.98 -9.13 -1.09
CA LYS A 40 -5.04 -8.74 -2.50
C LYS A 40 -6.50 -8.53 -2.92
N ILE A 41 -6.79 -7.38 -3.52
CA ILE A 41 -8.08 -7.03 -4.10
C ILE A 41 -7.83 -6.52 -5.51
N GLN A 42 -8.44 -7.16 -6.51
CA GLN A 42 -8.40 -6.63 -7.88
C GLN A 42 -9.42 -5.49 -8.01
N ARG A 43 -8.97 -4.29 -8.39
CA ARG A 43 -9.84 -3.13 -8.60
C ARG A 43 -9.85 -2.75 -10.08
N GLY A 44 -10.89 -3.21 -10.77
CA GLY A 44 -10.98 -3.07 -12.22
C GLY A 44 -9.91 -3.88 -12.95
N SER A 45 -9.74 -3.62 -14.25
CA SER A 45 -8.81 -4.34 -15.11
C SER A 45 -7.35 -3.85 -15.01
N ILE A 46 -7.12 -2.65 -14.47
CA ILE A 46 -5.84 -1.94 -14.63
C ILE A 46 -5.00 -1.95 -13.34
N TYR A 47 -5.64 -2.05 -12.16
CA TYR A 47 -4.98 -1.91 -10.87
C TYR A 47 -5.18 -3.12 -9.96
N LEU A 48 -4.10 -3.51 -9.29
CA LEU A 48 -4.15 -4.37 -8.12
C LEU A 48 -4.02 -3.51 -6.87
N LYS A 49 -4.82 -3.82 -5.84
CA LYS A 49 -4.68 -3.23 -4.52
C LYS A 49 -4.21 -4.30 -3.54
N TYR A 50 -3.17 -3.99 -2.79
CA TYR A 50 -2.70 -4.80 -1.68
C TYR A 50 -2.92 -4.03 -0.38
N THR A 51 -3.65 -4.60 0.56
CA THR A 51 -3.89 -3.97 1.86
C THR A 51 -3.08 -4.69 2.94
N LEU A 52 -2.22 -3.93 3.62
CA LEU A 52 -1.55 -4.33 4.85
C LEU A 52 -2.36 -3.79 6.04
N GLY A 53 -2.86 -4.70 6.89
CA GLY A 53 -3.70 -4.33 8.03
C GLY A 53 -5.21 -4.23 7.69
N GLY A 54 -5.96 -3.52 8.53
CA GLY A 54 -7.43 -3.51 8.53
C GLY A 54 -8.01 -2.10 8.33
N ARG A 55 -8.77 -1.62 9.34
CA ARG A 55 -9.25 -0.22 9.39
C ARG A 55 -8.07 0.75 9.54
N LYS A 56 -7.11 0.39 10.40
CA LYS A 56 -5.79 1.01 10.46
C LYS A 56 -4.85 0.22 9.58
N GLY A 57 -4.33 0.82 8.51
CA GLY A 57 -3.54 0.07 7.54
C GLY A 57 -2.94 0.91 6.43
N THR A 58 -2.25 0.21 5.54
CA THR A 58 -1.59 0.77 4.37
C THR A 58 -2.07 0.02 3.13
N ASP A 59 -2.60 0.75 2.16
CA ASP A 59 -2.98 0.19 0.86
C ASP A 59 -1.88 0.55 -0.16
N PHE A 60 -1.43 -0.44 -0.94
CA PHE A 60 -0.49 -0.28 -2.04
C PHE A 60 -1.25 -0.50 -3.35
N TYR A 61 -1.20 0.49 -4.24
CA TYR A 61 -1.76 0.39 -5.58
C TYR A 61 -0.65 0.02 -6.55
N VAL A 62 -0.87 -1.07 -7.28
CA VAL A 62 0.09 -1.67 -8.20
C VAL A 62 -0.48 -1.62 -9.62
N ARG A 63 0.31 -1.08 -10.55
CA ARG A 63 0.06 -1.08 -11.99
C ARG A 63 1.32 -1.52 -12.71
N ASN A 64 1.20 -2.36 -13.74
CA ASN A 64 2.35 -2.88 -14.49
C ASN A 64 3.45 -3.46 -13.58
N LYS A 65 3.05 -4.20 -12.53
CA LYS A 65 3.93 -4.81 -11.52
C LYS A 65 4.78 -3.81 -10.70
N LYS A 66 4.43 -2.53 -10.68
CA LYS A 66 5.07 -1.49 -9.86
C LYS A 66 4.07 -0.77 -8.98
N ILE A 67 4.51 -0.40 -7.79
CA ILE A 67 3.72 0.44 -6.87
C ILE A 67 3.68 1.85 -7.44
N THR A 68 2.47 2.37 -7.65
CA THR A 68 2.26 3.74 -8.15
C THR A 68 1.79 4.69 -7.06
N GLN A 69 1.23 4.15 -5.97
CA GLN A 69 0.63 4.92 -4.89
C GLN A 69 0.60 4.09 -3.61
N ILE A 70 0.83 4.76 -2.48
CA ILE A 70 0.70 4.22 -1.13
C ILE A 70 -0.32 5.08 -0.37
N LEU A 71 -1.25 4.44 0.33
CA LEU A 71 -2.34 5.13 1.02
C LEU A 71 -2.39 4.64 2.47
N ILE A 72 -2.01 5.51 3.41
CA ILE A 72 -1.97 5.23 4.85
C ILE A 72 -3.27 5.74 5.45
N ARG A 73 -3.99 4.88 6.17
CA ARG A 73 -5.31 5.20 6.71
C ARG A 73 -5.47 4.75 8.14
N ASP A 74 -6.07 5.60 8.95
CA ASP A 74 -6.56 5.31 10.30
C ASP A 74 -7.98 5.86 10.38
N TYR A 75 -8.94 5.00 10.67
CA TYR A 75 -10.36 5.32 10.80
C TYR A 75 -10.85 4.92 12.19
#